data_AF-A0A6V7HH07-F1
#
_entry.id   AF-A0A6V7HH07-F1
#
_cell.length_a   1.000
_cell.length_b   1.000
_cell.length_c   1.000
_cell.angle_alpha   90.00
_cell.angle_beta   90.00
_cell.angle_gamma   90.00
#
_symmetry.space_group_name_H-M   'P 1'
#
loop_
_entity.id
_entity.type
_entity.pdbx_description
1 polymer ?
#
loop_
_entity_poly.entity_id
_entity_poly.type
_entity_poly.pdbx_seq_one_letter_code
_entity_poly.pdbx_strand_id
1 'polypeptide(L)'
;MAPGVAFAIGLILVVGQLKEGPGTLAKTFIFPEYPYKETTKNELLFRQFEQTCEESGACKMLLPERSGIAKTKCIRECVSPSCYKEIYLFDQ
;
A
#
# COMPACT_ATOMS: atom_id res chain seq x y z
N MET A 1 -27.35 16.90 -51.04
CA MET A 1 -26.42 16.19 -50.14
C MET A 1 -25.61 17.25 -49.42
N ALA A 2 -25.96 17.57 -48.17
CA ALA A 2 -25.54 18.79 -47.50
C ALA A 2 -24.17 18.62 -46.81
N PRO A 3 -23.09 19.28 -47.30
CA PRO A 3 -21.74 19.16 -46.74
C PRO A 3 -21.59 19.86 -45.37
N GLY A 4 -22.61 20.60 -44.91
CA GLY A 4 -22.55 21.38 -43.67
C GLY A 4 -22.68 20.56 -42.38
N VAL A 5 -23.22 19.33 -42.46
CA VAL A 5 -23.43 18.50 -41.25
C VAL A 5 -22.11 17.89 -40.75
N ALA A 6 -21.18 17.56 -41.65
CA ALA A 6 -19.90 16.97 -41.29
C ALA A 6 -18.98 17.95 -40.53
N PHE A 7 -19.02 19.24 -40.89
CA PHE A 7 -18.22 20.28 -40.23
C PHE A 7 -18.71 20.60 -38.80
N ALA A 8 -20.03 20.57 -38.58
CA ALA A 8 -20.60 20.78 -37.25
C ALA A 8 -20.26 19.62 -36.28
N ILE A 9 -20.27 18.38 -36.76
CA ILE A 9 -19.89 17.20 -35.97
C ILE A 9 -18.40 17.23 -35.62
N GLY A 10 -17.53 17.67 -36.55
CA GLY A 10 -16.09 17.83 -36.30
C GLY A 10 -15.77 18.86 -35.21
N LEU A 11 -16.49 19.99 -35.18
CA LEU A 11 -16.31 21.01 -34.13
C LEU A 11 -16.80 20.55 -32.75
N ILE A 12 -17.91 19.80 -32.68
CA ILE A 12 -18.44 19.26 -31.42
C ILE A 12 -17.49 18.20 -30.83
N LEU A 13 -16.83 17.40 -31.67
CA LEU A 13 -15.84 16.40 -31.23
C LEU A 13 -14.55 17.02 -30.67
N VAL A 14 -14.14 18.20 -31.17
CA VAL A 14 -12.94 18.91 -30.68
C VAL A 14 -13.22 19.62 -29.33
N VAL A 15 -14.42 20.12 -29.11
CA VAL A 15 -14.80 20.80 -27.85
C VAL A 15 -15.12 19.80 -26.72
N GLY A 16 -15.59 18.60 -27.04
CA GLY A 16 -15.99 17.59 -26.05
C GLY A 16 -14.84 16.90 -25.27
N GLN A 17 -13.58 17.16 -25.61
CA GLN A 17 -12.41 16.47 -25.02
C GLN A 17 -11.69 17.27 -23.91
N LEU A 18 -12.07 18.52 -23.64
CA LEU A 18 -11.57 19.26 -22.46
C LEU A 18 -12.53 19.08 -21.29
N LYS A 19 -12.79 17.82 -20.91
CA LYS A 19 -13.37 17.53 -19.60
C LYS A 19 -12.20 17.41 -18.64
N GLU A 20 -11.85 18.50 -17.96
CA GLU A 20 -10.99 18.45 -16.78
C GLU A 20 -11.58 17.38 -15.85
N GLY A 21 -10.88 16.24 -15.76
CA GLY A 21 -11.20 15.21 -14.79
C GLY A 21 -11.12 15.83 -13.40
N PRO A 22 -11.92 15.35 -12.43
CA PRO A 22 -11.90 15.88 -11.07
C PRO A 22 -10.46 15.83 -10.59
N GLY A 23 -9.84 17.01 -10.42
CA GLY A 23 -8.48 17.14 -9.95
C GLY A 23 -8.35 16.34 -8.66
N THR A 24 -7.67 15.21 -8.74
CA THR A 24 -7.38 14.36 -7.61
C THR A 24 -6.59 15.22 -6.64
N LEU A 25 -7.25 15.66 -5.57
CA LEU A 25 -6.61 16.37 -4.47
C LEU A 25 -5.41 15.53 -4.02
N ALA A 26 -4.21 16.00 -4.35
CA ALA A 26 -2.98 15.27 -4.05
C ALA A 26 -2.88 15.13 -2.53
N LYS A 27 -3.10 13.91 -2.04
CA LYS A 27 -2.95 13.60 -0.63
C LYS A 27 -1.46 13.48 -0.34
N THR A 28 -0.90 14.48 0.34
CA THR A 28 0.48 14.41 0.83
C THR A 28 0.58 13.31 1.88
N PHE A 29 1.27 12.21 1.53
CA PHE A 29 1.60 11.16 2.49
C PHE A 29 2.81 11.62 3.31
N ILE A 30 2.64 11.74 4.62
CA ILE A 30 3.72 12.02 5.56
C ILE A 30 4.17 10.67 6.13
N PHE A 31 5.44 10.32 5.94
CA PHE A 31 6.00 9.11 6.55
C PHE A 31 6.25 9.37 8.05
N PRO A 32 5.68 8.55 8.96
CA PRO A 32 5.95 8.69 10.38
C PRO A 32 7.40 8.31 10.70
N GLU A 33 8.13 9.20 11.39
CA GLU A 33 9.48 8.92 11.89
C GLU A 33 9.42 8.49 13.35
N TYR A 34 10.09 7.38 13.67
CA TYR A 34 10.16 6.84 15.03
C TYR A 34 11.60 6.90 15.56
N PRO A 35 11.80 7.31 16.83
CA PRO A 35 13.13 7.35 17.43
C PRO A 35 13.67 5.93 17.60
N TYR A 36 14.61 5.54 16.75
CA TYR A 36 15.24 4.23 16.79
C TYR A 36 16.64 4.32 17.40
N LYS A 37 16.89 3.53 18.46
CA LYS A 37 18.23 3.37 19.05
C LYS A 37 18.77 1.99 18.70
N GLU A 38 19.62 1.94 17.67
CA GLU A 38 20.29 0.69 17.29
C GLU A 38 21.26 0.24 18.37
N THR A 39 21.07 -0.99 18.83
CA THR A 39 22.11 -1.75 19.50
C THR A 39 22.11 -3.15 18.92
N THR A 40 23.28 -3.77 18.76
CA THR A 40 23.40 -5.14 18.23
C THR A 40 22.56 -6.15 19.02
N LYS A 41 22.41 -5.92 20.34
CA LYS A 41 21.56 -6.76 21.20
C LYS A 41 20.08 -6.65 20.84
N ASN A 42 19.59 -5.43 20.59
CA ASN A 42 18.19 -5.22 20.20
C ASN A 42 17.89 -5.85 18.84
N GLU A 43 18.82 -5.72 17.88
CA GLU A 43 18.66 -6.36 16.56
C GLU A 43 18.59 -7.88 16.68
N LEU A 44 19.50 -8.50 17.44
CA LEU A 44 19.52 -9.96 17.61
C LEU A 44 18.24 -10.47 18.27
N LEU A 45 17.76 -9.78 19.32
CA LEU A 45 16.49 -10.10 19.97
C LEU A 45 15.31 -9.93 19.02
N PHE A 46 15.29 -8.86 18.24
CA PHE A 46 14.23 -8.61 17.26
C PHE A 46 14.18 -9.72 16.20
N ARG A 47 15.34 -10.13 15.66
CA ARG A 47 15.44 -11.27 14.73
C ARG A 47 14.88 -12.56 15.32
N GLN A 48 15.13 -12.81 16.60
CA GLN A 48 14.61 -13.98 17.28
C GLN A 48 13.08 -13.94 17.45
N PHE A 49 12.50 -12.76 17.71
CA PHE A 49 11.05 -12.57 17.72
C PHE A 49 10.44 -12.80 16.33
N GLU A 50 11.08 -12.27 15.27
CA GLU A 50 10.63 -12.50 13.88
C GLU A 50 10.60 -13.99 13.54
N GLN A 51 11.67 -14.73 13.86
CA GLN A 51 11.76 -16.18 13.63
C GLN A 51 10.69 -16.96 14.41
N THR A 52 10.49 -16.63 15.69
CA THR A 52 9.46 -17.27 16.52
C THR A 52 8.07 -17.07 15.92
N CYS A 53 7.79 -15.86 15.42
CA CYS A 53 6.54 -15.55 14.74
C CYS A 53 6.41 -16.26 13.39
N GLU A 54 7.49 -16.38 12.62
CA GLU A 54 7.51 -17.14 11.36
C GLU A 54 7.19 -18.63 11.58
N GLU A 55 7.72 -19.22 12.64
CA GLU A 55 7.51 -20.61 13.00
C GLU A 55 6.16 -20.87 13.70
N SER A 56 5.47 -19.82 14.13
CA SER A 56 4.14 -19.92 14.73
C SER A 56 3.16 -20.58 13.76
N GLY A 57 2.29 -21.46 14.28
CA GLY A 57 1.40 -22.28 13.45
C GLY A 57 0.50 -21.49 12.49
N ALA A 58 0.12 -20.25 12.84
CA ALA A 58 -0.68 -19.39 11.96
C ALA A 58 0.13 -18.85 10.77
N CYS A 59 1.34 -18.31 11.01
CA CYS A 59 2.16 -17.73 9.94
C CYS A 59 2.92 -18.78 9.14
N LYS A 60 3.29 -19.91 9.76
CA LYS A 60 4.01 -21.02 9.11
C LYS A 60 3.19 -21.67 7.99
N MET A 61 1.87 -21.70 8.13
CA MET A 61 0.94 -22.28 7.15
C MET A 61 0.76 -21.39 5.90
N LEU A 62 1.19 -20.13 5.97
CA LEU A 62 1.20 -19.21 4.82
C LEU A 62 2.42 -19.52 3.95
N LEU A 63 2.19 -20.29 2.89
CA LEU A 63 3.25 -20.64 1.92
C LEU A 63 3.79 -19.37 1.22
N PRO A 64 5.12 -19.16 1.20
CA PRO A 64 5.73 -17.96 0.62
C PRO A 64 5.38 -17.77 -0.87
N GLU A 65 5.28 -18.87 -1.63
CA GLU A 65 4.98 -18.87 -3.08
C GLU A 65 3.58 -18.36 -3.44
N ARG A 66 2.62 -18.38 -2.50
CA ARG A 66 1.23 -17.98 -2.76
C ARG A 66 0.81 -16.71 -2.04
N SER A 67 1.54 -16.32 -0.97
CA SER A 67 1.10 -15.22 -0.12
C SER A 67 2.23 -14.57 0.68
N GLY A 68 3.33 -14.19 0.01
CA GLY A 68 4.46 -13.50 0.66
C GLY A 68 4.05 -12.23 1.45
N ILE A 69 3.09 -11.47 0.93
CA ILE A 69 2.54 -10.29 1.61
C ILE A 69 1.74 -10.69 2.87
N ALA A 70 0.90 -11.73 2.79
CA ALA A 70 0.12 -12.16 3.94
C ALA A 70 1.02 -12.78 5.02
N LYS A 71 2.06 -13.52 4.64
CA LYS A 71 3.07 -14.03 5.57
C LYS A 71 3.78 -12.89 6.28
N THR A 72 4.19 -11.86 5.53
CA THR A 72 4.81 -10.65 6.10
C THR A 72 3.86 -9.90 7.05
N LYS A 73 2.58 -9.75 6.68
CA LYS A 73 1.55 -9.16 7.54
C LYS A 73 1.38 -9.95 8.85
N CYS A 74 1.27 -11.27 8.75
CA CYS A 74 1.13 -12.17 9.89
C CYS A 74 2.31 -12.04 10.87
N ILE A 75 3.54 -12.06 10.36
CA ILE A 75 4.75 -11.93 11.20
C ILE A 75 4.79 -10.57 11.88
N ARG A 76 4.55 -9.47 11.14
CA ARG A 76 4.57 -8.12 11.70
C ARG A 76 3.49 -7.91 12.77
N GLU A 77 2.29 -8.45 12.56
CA GLU A 77 1.21 -8.42 13.55
C GLU A 77 1.53 -9.28 14.78
N CYS A 78 2.15 -10.44 14.58
CA CYS A 78 2.59 -11.32 15.68
C CYS A 78 3.68 -10.66 16.55
N VAL A 79 4.67 -10.00 15.94
CA VAL A 79 5.77 -9.36 16.66
C VAL A 79 5.28 -8.25 17.59
N SER A 80 4.31 -7.44 17.14
CA SER A 80 3.64 -6.46 17.99
C SER A 80 2.29 -6.03 17.39
N PRO A 81 1.16 -6.51 17.95
CA PRO A 81 -0.16 -6.18 17.43
C PRO A 81 -0.51 -4.69 17.54
N SER A 82 -0.02 -4.00 18.58
CA SER A 82 -0.25 -2.57 18.77
C SER A 82 0.51 -1.74 17.76
N CYS A 83 1.82 -2.00 17.61
CA CYS A 83 2.66 -1.31 16.63
C CYS A 83 2.17 -1.57 15.20
N TYR A 84 1.79 -2.82 14.89
CA TYR A 84 1.25 -3.17 13.59
C TYR A 84 0.01 -2.33 13.20
N LYS A 85 -0.92 -2.15 14.13
CA LYS A 85 -2.11 -1.32 13.91
C LYS A 85 -1.73 0.15 13.75
N GLU A 86 -0.83 0.65 14.59
CA GLU A 86 -0.42 2.05 14.51
C GLU A 86 0.25 2.38 13.17
N ILE A 87 1.09 1.48 12.63
CA ILE A 87 1.89 1.81 11.44
C ILE A 87 1.30 1.30 10.12
N TYR A 88 0.37 0.33 10.13
CA TYR A 88 -0.19 -0.27 8.91
C TYR A 88 -1.72 -0.22 8.79
N LEU A 89 -2.46 0.22 9.81
CA LEU A 89 -3.94 0.23 9.74
C LEU A 89 -4.48 1.33 8.81
N PHE A 90 -3.71 2.41 8.58
CA PHE A 90 -4.14 3.52 7.74
C PHE A 90 -4.04 3.26 6.23
N ASP A 91 -3.27 2.24 5.82
CA ASP A 91 -3.01 1.86 4.42
C ASP A 91 -3.86 0.66 3.95
N GLN A 92 -4.81 0.20 4.78
CA GLN A 92 -5.66 -0.98 4.54
C GLN A 92 -7.05 -0.60 4.03
#